data_AF-A0A842VNS8-F1
#
_entry.id   AF-A0A842VNS8-F1
#
_cell.length_a   1.000
_cell.length_b   1.000
_cell.length_c   1.000
_cell.angle_alpha   90.00
_cell.angle_beta   90.00
_cell.angle_gamma   90.00
#
_symmetry.space_group_name_H-M   'P 1'
#
loop_
_entity.id
_entity.type
_entity.pdbx_description
1 polymer ?
#
loop_
_entity_poly.entity_id
_entity_poly.type
_entity_poly.pdbx_seq_one_letter_code
_entity_poly.pdbx_strand_id
1 'polypeptide(L)'
;MTETFDGKHCSECGGDTFRVVNDEWMKRTFRFVENGQLKMCENCGAKFLVCENCGNLYTRVHPALEPWEVSKQCPACGHVDPEVKAWDGVSAR
;
A
#
# COMPACT_ATOMS: atom_id res chain seq x y z
N MET A 1 21.69 9.01 0.40
CA MET A 1 20.70 9.82 1.17
C MET A 1 19.45 8.96 1.21
N THR A 2 19.11 8.39 2.37
CA THR A 2 17.93 7.53 2.53
C THR A 2 16.72 8.45 2.63
N GLU A 3 16.00 8.62 1.53
CA GLU A 3 14.68 9.26 1.54
C GLU A 3 13.76 8.34 2.34
N THR A 4 13.55 8.71 3.61
CA THR A 4 12.61 8.04 4.50
C THR A 4 11.23 8.19 3.88
N PHE A 5 10.63 7.09 3.43
CA PHE A 5 9.27 7.12 2.91
C PHE A 5 8.31 7.57 4.03
N ASP A 6 7.92 8.85 4.02
CA ASP A 6 7.10 9.48 5.08
C ASP A 6 5.64 8.96 5.11
N GLY A 7 5.27 8.09 4.16
CA GLY A 7 3.88 7.63 4.00
C GLY A 7 2.91 8.74 3.58
N LYS A 8 3.40 9.90 3.14
CA LYS A 8 2.58 11.02 2.66
C LYS A 8 2.80 11.35 1.19
N HIS A 9 4.00 11.08 0.68
CA HIS A 9 4.40 11.36 -0.69
C HIS A 9 4.59 10.05 -1.45
N CYS A 10 4.53 10.14 -2.77
CA CYS A 10 4.70 8.98 -3.63
C CYS A 10 6.17 8.57 -3.65
N SER A 11 6.47 7.32 -3.32
CA SER A 11 7.85 6.82 -3.35
C SER A 11 8.48 6.81 -4.75
N GLU A 12 7.66 6.79 -5.81
CA GLU A 12 8.14 6.69 -7.20
C GLU A 12 8.40 8.05 -7.82
N CYS A 13 7.54 9.04 -7.55
CA CYS A 13 7.58 10.33 -8.24
C CYS A 13 7.59 11.55 -7.31
N GLY A 14 7.57 11.36 -5.99
CA GLY A 14 7.53 12.43 -5.00
C GLY A 14 6.20 13.21 -4.93
N GLY A 15 5.18 12.83 -5.71
CA GLY A 15 3.90 13.53 -5.74
C GLY A 15 3.11 13.39 -4.44
N ASP A 16 2.39 14.43 -4.06
CA ASP A 16 1.49 14.50 -2.88
C ASP A 16 0.00 14.29 -3.24
N THR A 17 -0.34 14.25 -4.52
CA THR A 17 -1.71 14.08 -4.99
C THR A 17 -2.09 12.60 -5.11
N PHE A 18 -3.05 12.18 -4.30
CA PHE A 18 -3.59 10.82 -4.30
C PHE A 18 -5.11 10.84 -4.38
N ARG A 19 -5.65 9.98 -5.25
CA ARG A 19 -7.09 9.70 -5.31
C ARG A 19 -7.39 8.32 -4.77
N VAL A 20 -8.54 8.16 -4.12
CA VAL A 20 -9.02 6.85 -3.70
C VAL A 20 -9.43 6.07 -4.95
N VAL A 21 -8.92 4.85 -5.09
CA VAL A 21 -9.28 3.96 -6.20
C VAL A 21 -9.86 2.68 -5.65
N ASN A 22 -10.88 2.18 -6.35
CA ASN A 22 -11.51 0.92 -6.03
C ASN A 22 -11.19 -0.10 -7.12
N ASP A 23 -10.06 -0.81 -6.95
CA ASP A 23 -9.67 -1.91 -7.85
C ASP A 23 -10.24 -3.23 -7.32
N GLU A 24 -11.35 -3.68 -7.91
CA GLU A 24 -11.99 -4.96 -7.57
C GLU A 24 -11.02 -6.15 -7.68
N TRP A 25 -10.18 -6.15 -8.73
CA TRP A 25 -9.19 -7.20 -8.90
C TRP A 25 -8.16 -7.19 -7.75
N MET A 26 -7.68 -6.03 -7.33
CA MET A 26 -6.72 -5.95 -6.21
C MET A 26 -7.37 -6.33 -4.89
N LYS A 27 -8.64 -5.99 -4.66
CA LYS A 27 -9.37 -6.44 -3.47
C LYS A 27 -9.50 -7.96 -3.43
N ARG A 28 -9.85 -8.58 -4.56
CA ARG A 28 -9.95 -10.05 -4.66
C ARG A 28 -8.60 -10.74 -4.55
N THR A 29 -7.56 -10.17 -5.16
CA THR A 29 -6.20 -10.73 -5.13
C THR A 29 -5.53 -10.49 -3.79
N PHE A 30 -5.72 -9.35 -3.14
CA PHE A 30 -5.03 -9.02 -1.89
C PHE A 30 -6.05 -8.79 -0.79
N ARG A 31 -6.16 -9.75 0.14
CA ARG A 31 -7.15 -9.71 1.23
C ARG A 31 -7.02 -8.45 2.10
N PHE A 32 -5.80 -8.00 2.35
CA PHE A 32 -5.55 -6.75 3.07
C PHE A 32 -5.97 -5.48 2.30
N VAL A 33 -6.12 -5.56 0.97
CA VAL A 33 -6.69 -4.48 0.14
C VAL A 33 -8.22 -4.52 0.15
N GLU A 34 -8.81 -5.71 0.31
CA GLU A 34 -10.26 -5.87 0.45
C GLU A 34 -10.79 -5.10 1.66
N ASN A 35 -10.17 -5.31 2.82
CA ASN A 35 -10.52 -4.62 4.06
C ASN A 35 -9.94 -3.20 4.13
N GLY A 36 -8.80 -2.96 3.48
CA GLY A 36 -8.15 -1.67 3.46
C GLY A 36 -8.69 -0.68 2.40
N GLN A 37 -8.07 0.49 2.35
CA GLN A 37 -8.33 1.49 1.31
C GLN A 37 -7.12 1.63 0.39
N LEU A 38 -7.36 1.68 -0.92
CA LEU A 38 -6.31 1.88 -1.92
C LEU A 38 -6.31 3.32 -2.45
N LYS A 39 -5.14 3.93 -2.51
CA LYS A 39 -4.91 5.27 -3.08
C LYS A 39 -3.97 5.17 -4.26
N MET A 40 -4.32 5.81 -5.37
CA MET A 40 -3.49 5.91 -6.57
C MET A 40 -2.92 7.32 -6.65
N CYS A 41 -1.61 7.43 -6.84
CA CYS A 41 -0.96 8.69 -7.15
C CYS A 41 -1.43 9.17 -8.53
N GLU A 42 -1.88 10.41 -8.64
CA GLU A 42 -2.36 10.95 -9.91
C GLU A 42 -1.23 11.26 -10.89
N ASN A 43 0.00 11.45 -10.39
CA ASN A 43 1.15 11.85 -11.20
C ASN A 43 1.81 10.67 -11.93
N CYS A 44 2.02 9.54 -11.25
CA CYS A 44 2.68 8.35 -11.81
C CYS A 44 1.77 7.12 -11.92
N GLY A 45 0.57 7.17 -11.32
CA GLY A 45 -0.34 6.04 -11.28
C GLY A 45 0.02 4.92 -10.31
N ALA A 46 1.05 5.11 -9.48
CA ALA A 46 1.41 4.13 -8.45
C ALA A 46 0.30 4.02 -7.40
N LYS A 47 -0.04 2.78 -7.04
CA LYS A 47 -1.08 2.47 -6.06
C LYS A 47 -0.47 2.10 -4.72
N PHE A 48 -1.08 2.59 -3.65
CA PHE A 48 -0.64 2.45 -2.28
C PHE A 48 -1.81 2.05 -1.41
N LEU A 49 -1.57 1.10 -0.51
CA LEU A 49 -2.46 0.77 0.58
C LEU A 49 -2.41 1.89 1.63
N VAL A 50 -3.56 2.22 2.20
CA VAL A 50 -3.69 3.19 3.28
C VAL A 50 -3.76 2.45 4.61
N CYS A 51 -3.01 2.92 5.61
CA CYS A 51 -3.09 2.39 6.96
C CYS A 51 -4.42 2.79 7.62
N GLU A 52 -5.14 1.80 8.15
CA GLU A 52 -6.42 2.03 8.83
C GLU A 52 -6.28 2.87 10.11
N ASN A 53 -5.13 2.80 10.78
CA ASN A 53 -4.90 3.50 12.04
C ASN A 53 -4.57 5.00 11.88
N CYS A 54 -3.78 5.37 10.88
CA CYS A 54 -3.30 6.76 10.72
C CYS A 54 -3.68 7.44 9.40
N GLY A 55 -4.26 6.70 8.45
CA GLY A 55 -4.67 7.25 7.15
C GLY A 55 -3.52 7.59 6.18
N ASN A 56 -2.27 7.30 6.56
CA ASN A 56 -1.09 7.47 5.70
C ASN A 56 -0.90 6.29 4.74
N LEU A 57 -0.12 6.52 3.70
CA LEU A 57 0.33 5.51 2.76
C LEU A 57 1.22 4.50 3.50
N TYR A 58 0.83 3.25 3.40
CA TYR A 58 1.44 2.15 4.12
C TYR A 58 2.47 1.43 3.23
N THR A 59 1.98 0.78 2.17
CA THR A 59 2.83 0.03 1.25
C THR A 59 2.34 0.23 -0.18
N ARG A 60 3.23 0.09 -1.15
CA ARG A 60 2.85 0.06 -2.56
C ARG A 60 2.14 -1.26 -2.86
N VAL A 61 1.15 -1.24 -3.73
CA VAL A 61 0.41 -2.42 -4.21
C VAL A 61 0.35 -2.39 -5.72
N HIS A 62 0.73 -3.47 -6.39
CA HIS A 62 0.64 -3.63 -7.84
C HIS A 62 0.36 -5.09 -8.21
N PRO A 63 -0.01 -5.41 -9.47
CA PRO A 63 -0.33 -6.78 -9.86
C PRO A 63 0.81 -7.78 -9.68
N ALA A 64 2.04 -7.31 -9.81
CA ALA A 64 3.26 -8.09 -9.60
C ALA A 64 3.87 -7.86 -8.21
N LEU A 65 3.05 -7.54 -7.20
CA LEU A 65 3.53 -7.27 -5.85
C LEU A 65 4.15 -8.53 -5.25
N GLU A 66 5.33 -8.39 -4.66
CA GLU A 66 6.06 -9.49 -4.04
C GLU A 66 6.06 -9.37 -2.49
N PRO A 67 6.11 -10.50 -1.76
CA PRO A 67 6.02 -10.50 -0.29
C PRO A 67 7.10 -9.69 0.42
N TRP A 68 8.27 -9.51 -0.20
CA TRP A 68 9.35 -8.70 0.36
C TRP A 68 9.21 -7.20 0.09
N GLU A 69 8.38 -6.78 -0.86
CA GLU A 69 8.11 -5.37 -1.13
C GLU A 69 7.08 -4.80 -0.15
N VAL A 70 6.28 -5.68 0.46
CA VAL A 70 5.25 -5.29 1.40
C VAL A 70 5.84 -4.97 2.77
N SER A 71 5.68 -3.70 3.15
CA SER A 71 6.00 -3.25 4.51
C SER A 71 5.09 -3.96 5.51
N LYS A 72 5.68 -4.73 6.43
CA LYS A 72 4.94 -5.40 7.53
C LYS A 72 4.50 -4.45 8.65
N GLN A 73 4.96 -3.20 8.63
CA GLN A 73 4.65 -2.20 9.62
C GLN A 73 4.53 -0.81 8.98
N CYS A 74 3.52 -0.04 9.37
CA CYS A 74 3.30 1.29 8.86
C CYS A 74 4.48 2.21 9.20
N PRO A 75 5.14 2.84 8.21
CA PRO A 75 6.30 3.68 8.45
C PRO A 75 5.95 4.96 9.23
N ALA A 76 4.70 5.41 9.17
CA ALA A 76 4.26 6.64 9.83
C ALA A 76 3.88 6.45 11.32
N CYS A 77 3.22 5.34 11.67
CA CYS A 77 2.67 5.14 13.02
C CYS A 77 3.09 3.83 13.69
N GLY A 78 3.82 2.95 13.00
CA GLY A 78 4.21 1.66 13.53
C GLY A 78 3.07 0.63 13.61
N HIS A 79 1.91 0.88 13.02
CA HIS A 79 0.79 -0.07 13.02
C HIS A 79 1.12 -1.30 12.16
N VAL A 80 0.77 -2.50 12.64
CA VAL A 80 1.01 -3.76 11.95
C VAL A 80 -0.33 -4.40 11.65
N ASP A 81 -0.74 -4.33 10.39
CA ASP A 81 -1.93 -5.04 9.93
C ASP A 81 -1.68 -6.56 9.97
N PRO A 82 -2.49 -7.34 10.72
CA PRO A 82 -2.32 -8.78 10.80
C PRO A 82 -2.51 -9.46 9.44
N GLU A 83 -3.36 -8.90 8.57
CA GLU A 83 -3.56 -9.42 7.21
C GLU A 83 -2.36 -9.19 6.29
N VAL A 84 -1.77 -7.99 6.35
CA VAL A 84 -0.53 -7.66 5.62
C VAL A 84 0.63 -8.50 6.14
N LYS A 85 0.72 -8.69 7.46
CA LYS A 85 1.75 -9.53 8.10
C LYS A 85 1.61 -11.01 7.75
N ALA A 86 0.38 -11.50 7.64
CA ALA A 86 0.07 -12.88 7.26
C ALA A 86 0.18 -13.13 5.75
N TRP A 87 0.40 -12.07 4.95
CA TRP A 87 0.55 -12.19 3.52
C TRP A 87 1.94 -12.71 3.14
N ASP A 88 1.97 -13.95 2.63
CA ASP A 88 3.21 -14.64 2.25
C ASP A 88 3.47 -14.59 0.72
N GLY A 89 2.83 -13.68 0.00
CA GLY A 89 2.98 -13.54 -1.46
C GLY A 89 2.08 -14.48 -2.28
N VAL A 90 1.36 -15.40 -1.63
CA VAL A 90 0.44 -16.33 -2.30
C VAL A 90 -0.97 -15.77 -2.23
N SER A 91 -1.36 -14.90 -3.16
CA SER A 91 -2.78 -14.49 -3.23
C SER A 91 -3.38 -14.42 -4.64
N ALA A 92 -2.63 -14.87 -5.65
CA ALA A 92 -3.23 -15.35 -6.88
C ALA A 92 -3.61 -16.84 -6.69
N ARG A 93 -4.83 -17.13 -6.24
CA ARG A 93 -5.46 -18.44 -6.35
C ARG A 93 -6.81 -18.31 -7.01
#